data_AF-A0A433E5G3-F1
#
_entry.id   AF-A0A433E5G3-F1
#
_cell.length_a   1.000
_cell.length_b   1.000
_cell.length_c   1.000
_cell.angle_alpha   90.00
_cell.angle_beta   90.00
_cell.angle_gamma   90.00
#
_symmetry.space_group_name_H-M   'P 1'
#
loop_
_entity.id
_entity.type
_entity.pdbx_description
1 polymer ?
#
loop_
_entity_poly.entity_id
_entity_poly.type
_entity_poly.pdbx_seq_one_letter_code
_entity_poly.pdbx_strand_id
1 'polypeptide(L)' 'MGGVLLAPGIVHLTYETVFDGRRARRSSLWRRRDGETAWRMYYHQATPVPADD' A
#
# COMPACT_ATOMS: atom_id res chain seq x y z
N MET A 1 1.27 5.16 9.01
CA MET A 1 1.79 4.15 8.07
C MET A 1 1.88 2.83 8.81
N GLY A 2 1.48 1.72 8.19
CA GLY A 2 1.54 0.39 8.79
C GLY A 2 1.74 -0.70 7.74
N GLY A 3 2.36 -1.81 8.16
CA GLY A 3 2.56 -2.99 7.35
C GLY A 3 2.14 -4.23 8.13
N VAL A 4 1.31 -5.08 7.52
CA VAL A 4 0.83 -6.33 8.12
C VAL A 4 1.17 -7.49 7.20
N LEU A 5 1.79 -8.53 7.76
CA LEU A 5 1.95 -9.81 7.07
C LEU A 5 0.60 -10.54 7.09
N LEU A 6 -0.04 -10.68 5.93
CA LEU A 6 -1.32 -11.39 5.82
C LEU A 6 -1.13 -12.90 5.68
N ALA A 7 -0.03 -13.29 5.03
CA ALA A 7 0.40 -14.67 4.81
C ALA A 7 1.91 -14.67 4.47
N PRO A 8 2.60 -15.82 4.50
CA PRO A 8 3.98 -15.91 4.02
C PRO A 8 4.13 -15.30 2.62
N GLY A 9 5.03 -14.32 2.48
CA GLY A 9 5.27 -13.64 1.21
C GLY A 9 4.15 -12.69 0.75
N ILE A 10 3.14 -12.38 1.57
CA ILE A 10 2.08 -11.40 1.27
C ILE A 10 2.03 -10.33 2.36
N VAL A 11 2.34 -9.08 2.01
CA VAL A 11 2.31 -7.93 2.91
C VAL A 11 1.27 -6.93 2.43
N HIS A 12 0.47 -6.43 3.37
CA HIS A 12 -0.42 -5.30 3.17
C HIS A 12 0.21 -4.04 3.77
N LEU A 13 0.41 -3.02 2.93
CA LEU A 13 0.87 -1.70 3.36
C LEU A 13 -0.26 -0.69 3.30
N THR A 14 -0.45 0.05 4.40
CA THR A 14 -1.35 1.20 4.48
C THR A 14 -0.58 2.45 4.86
N TYR A 15 -0.77 3.53 4.11
CA TYR A 15 -0.08 4.79 4.33
C TYR A 15 -0.85 5.93 3.71
N GLU A 16 -0.59 7.16 4.15
CA GLU A 16 -1.12 8.36 3.50
C GLU A 16 -0.02 9.01 2.66
N THR A 17 -0.42 9.69 1.59
CA THR A 17 0.49 10.53 0.79
C THR A 17 -0.17 11.87 0.53
N VAL A 18 0.65 12.90 0.38
CA VAL A 18 0.26 14.17 -0.22
C VAL A 18 1.01 14.30 -1.54
N PHE A 19 0.28 14.50 -2.63
CA PHE A 19 0.86 14.74 -3.96
C PHE A 19 0.10 15.89 -4.63
N ASP A 20 0.81 16.95 -5.00
CA ASP A 20 0.21 18.16 -5.56
C ASP A 20 -0.95 18.70 -4.69
N GLY A 21 -0.71 18.81 -3.37
CA GLY A 21 -1.70 19.23 -2.38
C GLY A 21 -2.84 18.23 -2.11
N ARG A 22 -2.98 17.16 -2.91
CA ARG A 22 -4.05 16.17 -2.75
C ARG A 22 -3.62 15.07 -1.79
N ARG A 23 -4.40 14.88 -0.71
CA ARG A 23 -4.20 13.81 0.27
C ARG A 23 -4.96 12.55 -0.15
N ALA A 24 -4.31 11.39 -0.05
CA ALA A 24 -4.94 10.10 -0.29
C ALA A 24 -4.49 9.05 0.72
N ARG A 25 -5.44 8.23 1.18
CA ARG A 25 -5.20 7.00 1.93
C ARG A 25 -4.91 5.88 0.95
N ARG A 26 -3.76 5.24 1.09
CA ARG A 26 -3.29 4.19 0.19
C ARG A 26 -3.29 2.84 0.87
N SER A 27 -3.60 1.85 0.07
CA SER A 27 -3.59 0.43 0.41
C SER A 27 -2.88 -0.29 -0.74
N SER A 28 -1.86 -1.09 -0.44
CA SER A 28 -1.19 -1.91 -1.46
C SER A 28 -0.86 -3.30 -0.93
N LEU A 29 -1.06 -4.30 -1.77
CA LEU A 29 -0.62 -5.67 -1.51
C LEU A 29 0.65 -5.94 -2.29
N TRP A 30 1.66 -6.41 -1.57
CA TRP A 30 2.94 -6.80 -2.12
C TRP A 30 3.12 -8.29 -1.95
N ARG A 31 3.61 -8.93 -3.00
CA ARG A 31 3.86 -10.36 -3.03
C ARG A 31 5.32 -10.65 -3.35
N ARG A 32 5.90 -11.60 -2.62
CA ARG A 32 7.16 -12.25 -2.95
C ARG A 32 6.88 -13.73 -3.14
N ARG A 33 7.43 -14.32 -4.21
CA ARG A 33 7.34 -15.76 -4.45
C ARG A 33 8.47 -16.49 -3.72
N ASP A 34 8.25 -17.76 -3.40
CA ASP A 34 9.28 -18.58 -2.77
C ASP A 34 10.51 -18.69 -3.67
N GLY A 35 11.69 -18.61 -3.06
CA GLY A 35 12.96 -18.58 -3.79
C GLY A 35 13.30 -17.24 -4.46
N GLU A 36 12.40 -16.26 -4.45
CA GLU A 36 12.66 -14.92 -4.98
C GLU A 36 12.96 -13.92 -3.85
N THR A 37 13.85 -12.96 -4.12
CA THR A 37 14.14 -11.84 -3.22
C THR A 37 13.30 -10.61 -3.52
N ALA A 38 12.81 -10.49 -4.76
CA ALA A 38 12.06 -9.33 -5.23
C ALA A 38 10.60 -9.34 -4.77
N TRP A 39 10.15 -8.20 -4.26
CA TRP A 39 8.75 -7.93 -4.02
C TRP A 39 8.12 -7.28 -5.25
N ARG A 40 6.93 -7.73 -5.62
CA ARG A 40 6.12 -7.11 -6.67
C ARG A 40 4.78 -6.68 -6.10
N MET A 41 4.34 -5.50 -6.49
CA MET A 41 3.03 -5.00 -6.13
C MET A 41 1.98 -5.78 -6.92
N TYR A 42 1.02 -6.38 -6.23
CA TYR A 42 -0.09 -7.13 -6.81
C TYR A 42 -1.36 -6.29 -6.92
N TYR A 43 -1.57 -5.40 -5.95
CA TYR A 43 -2.71 -4.49 -5.90
C TYR A 43 -2.30 -3.15 -5.32
N HIS A 44 -2.91 -2.06 -5.81
CA HIS A 44 -2.81 -0.74 -5.22
C HIS A 44 -4.10 0.04 -5.42
N GLN A 45 -4.53 0.69 -4.35
CA GLN A 45 -5.66 1.59 -4.33
C GLN A 45 -5.32 2.83 -3.51
N ALA A 46 -5.78 3.97 -4.00
CA ALA A 46 -5.68 5.26 -3.35
C ALA A 46 -7.09 5.84 -3.24
N THR A 47 -7.59 6.00 -2.02
CA THR A 47 -8.84 6.72 -1.77
C THR A 47 -8.50 8.17 -1.44
N PRO A 48 -8.95 9.15 -2.25
CA PRO A 48 -8.83 10.56 -1.91
C PRO A 48 -9.42 10.83 -0.54
N VAL A 49 -8.74 11.63 0.28
CA VAL A 49 -9.31 12.16 1.52
C VAL A 49 -10.01 13.46 1.15
N PRO A 50 -11.30 13.64 1.53
CA PRO A 50 -11.98 14.92 1.35
C PRO A 50 -11.16 16.08 1.94
N ALA A 51 -11.24 17.25 1.31
CA ALA A 51 -10.76 18.46 1.95
C ALA A 51 -11.58 18.71 3.21
N ASP A 52 -10.94 19.23 4.25
CA ASP A 52 -11.67 19.80 5.38
C ASP A 52 -12.27 21.13 4.88
N ASP A 53 -13.58 21.34 5.08
CA ASP A 53 -14.29 22.58 4.70
C ASP A 53 -13.81 23.80 5.51
#